data_AF-A0A2E9T3H1-F1
#
_entry.id   AF-A0A2E9T3H1-F1
#
_cell.length_a   1.000
_cell.length_b   1.000
_cell.length_c   1.000
_cell.angle_alpha   90.00
_cell.angle_beta   90.00
_cell.angle_gamma   90.00
#
_symmetry.space_group_name_H-M   'P 1'
#
loop_
_entity.id
_entity.type
_entity.pdbx_description
1 polymer ?
#
loop_
_entity_poly.entity_id
_entity_poly.type
_entity_poly.pdbx_seq_one_letter_code
_entity_poly.pdbx_strand_id
1 'polypeptide(L)'
;MRRFLNVSKQRQKELEAQFPNLIDLVQVNETTEYTYLAVSIFDHWLTREESMDLLADLDRNEIERRTSIFDEFNQLLLEKTEVLTFRFRGMNGDKPKFKSFVSKQAQSSYIRQTDMGMYKTVLPELNAVYFEGYDDTNIFYLQDLTVKSFIESCASKVGLHCLEHW
;
A
#
# COMPACT_ATOMS: atom_id res chain seq x y z
N MET A 1 -20.48 3.26 -12.73
CA MET A 1 -20.61 4.18 -11.57
C MET A 1 -19.22 4.76 -11.25
N ARG A 2 -19.10 6.06 -11.00
CA ARG A 2 -17.79 6.72 -10.78
C ARG A 2 -17.24 6.35 -9.39
N ARG A 3 -16.03 5.78 -9.33
CA ARG A 3 -15.39 5.35 -8.06
C ARG A 3 -14.50 6.41 -7.40
N PHE A 4 -14.07 7.43 -8.18
CA PHE A 4 -13.05 8.38 -7.76
C PHE A 4 -13.42 9.84 -8.07
N LEU A 5 -13.02 10.75 -7.19
CA LEU A 5 -13.09 12.20 -7.37
C LEU A 5 -11.68 12.77 -7.40
N ASN A 6 -11.43 13.76 -8.25
CA ASN A 6 -10.15 14.47 -8.20
C ASN A 6 -10.12 15.32 -6.94
N VAL A 7 -9.02 15.31 -6.20
CA VAL A 7 -8.83 16.29 -5.11
C VAL A 7 -8.65 17.70 -5.70
N SER A 8 -8.90 18.72 -4.88
CA SER A 8 -8.83 20.13 -5.29
C SER A 8 -7.46 20.49 -5.86
N LYS A 9 -7.37 21.52 -6.73
CA LYS A 9 -6.09 21.94 -7.32
C LYS A 9 -5.04 22.30 -6.26
N GLN A 10 -5.47 22.90 -5.16
CA GLN A 10 -4.60 23.25 -4.04
C GLN A 10 -4.08 21.98 -3.35
N ARG A 11 -4.97 21.04 -3.03
CA ARG A 11 -4.60 19.75 -2.43
C ARG A 11 -3.70 18.90 -3.33
N GLN A 12 -3.88 18.96 -4.65
CA GLN A 12 -2.95 18.30 -5.60
C GLN A 12 -1.51 18.81 -5.41
N LYS A 13 -1.32 20.12 -5.28
CA LYS A 13 0.01 20.71 -5.11
C LYS A 13 0.63 20.34 -3.77
N GLU A 14 -0.17 20.35 -2.71
CA GLU A 14 0.27 19.93 -1.37
C GLU A 14 0.74 18.47 -1.38
N LEU A 15 -0.04 17.57 -1.98
CA LEU A 15 0.31 16.16 -2.07
C LEU A 15 1.49 15.89 -3.02
N GLU A 16 1.63 16.66 -4.09
CA GLU A 16 2.79 16.58 -4.99
C GLU A 16 4.08 17.02 -4.29
N ALA A 17 4.01 18.01 -3.40
CA ALA A 17 5.14 18.40 -2.56
C ALA A 17 5.40 17.41 -1.41
N GLN A 18 4.33 16.85 -0.84
CA GLN A 18 4.42 15.88 0.25
C GLN A 18 4.95 14.52 -0.24
N PHE A 19 4.65 14.12 -1.47
CA PHE A 19 5.05 12.83 -2.04
C PHE A 19 5.89 13.03 -3.31
N PRO A 20 7.16 13.45 -3.17
CA PRO A 20 8.07 13.58 -4.31
C PRO A 20 8.35 12.21 -4.95
N ASN A 21 8.70 12.23 -6.23
CA ASN A 21 9.24 11.07 -6.97
C ASN A 21 8.43 9.76 -6.87
N LEU A 22 7.10 9.86 -6.76
CA LEU A 22 6.21 8.67 -6.77
C LEU A 22 6.41 7.76 -7.98
N ILE A 23 6.87 8.29 -9.12
CA ILE A 23 7.13 7.50 -10.33
C ILE A 23 8.25 6.49 -10.11
N ASP A 24 9.27 6.86 -9.35
CA ASP A 24 10.41 5.99 -9.05
C ASP A 24 9.98 4.82 -8.17
N LEU A 25 9.14 5.08 -7.17
CA LEU A 25 8.56 4.03 -6.34
C LEU A 25 7.75 3.03 -7.15
N VAL A 26 6.94 3.53 -8.10
CA VAL A 26 6.11 2.69 -8.97
C VAL A 26 6.93 1.88 -9.98
N GLN A 27 8.10 2.38 -10.36
CA GLN A 27 9.05 1.69 -11.23
C GLN A 27 10.05 0.81 -10.48
N VAL A 28 9.99 0.80 -9.14
CA VAL A 28 10.93 0.08 -8.27
C VAL A 28 12.37 0.57 -8.47
N ASN A 29 12.53 1.87 -8.72
CA ASN A 29 13.85 2.52 -8.77
C ASN A 29 14.33 2.78 -7.34
N GLU A 30 15.65 2.75 -7.14
CA GLU A 30 16.27 3.15 -5.88
C GLU A 30 15.93 4.61 -5.55
N THR A 31 15.65 4.87 -4.27
CA THR A 31 15.39 6.21 -3.76
C THR A 31 15.97 6.37 -2.36
N THR A 32 16.48 7.57 -2.07
CA THR A 32 16.95 7.96 -0.73
C THR A 32 15.89 8.72 0.05
N GLU A 33 14.76 9.06 -0.58
CA GLU A 33 13.70 9.87 0.01
C GLU A 33 12.75 9.04 0.90
N TYR A 34 12.77 7.72 0.73
CA TYR A 34 11.85 6.82 1.40
C TYR A 34 12.56 5.62 1.99
N THR A 35 12.13 5.20 3.18
CA THR A 35 12.50 3.92 3.76
C THR A 35 11.47 2.86 3.41
N TYR A 36 11.95 1.73 2.89
CA TYR A 36 11.11 0.58 2.56
C TYR A 36 10.69 -0.18 3.83
N LEU A 37 9.42 -0.58 3.88
CA LEU A 37 8.90 -1.49 4.89
C LEU A 37 7.85 -2.39 4.24
N ALA A 38 8.07 -3.70 4.26
CA ALA A 38 7.07 -4.67 3.85
C ALA A 38 6.23 -5.13 5.05
N VAL A 39 4.97 -5.46 4.78
CA VAL A 39 4.06 -6.11 5.72
C VAL A 39 3.53 -7.37 5.05
N SER A 40 3.95 -8.52 5.54
CA SER A 40 3.68 -9.83 4.95
C SER A 40 2.93 -10.73 5.90
N ILE A 41 2.23 -11.72 5.34
CA ILE A 41 1.71 -12.84 6.12
C ILE A 41 2.83 -13.78 6.61
N PHE A 42 3.99 -13.73 5.96
CA PHE A 42 5.16 -14.53 6.31
C PHE A 42 6.12 -13.73 7.20
N ASP A 43 6.75 -14.39 8.16
CA ASP A 43 7.70 -13.77 9.10
C ASP A 43 9.11 -13.57 8.53
N HIS A 44 9.30 -13.95 7.27
CA HIS A 44 10.54 -13.77 6.51
C HIS A 44 10.24 -13.70 5.01
N TRP A 45 11.25 -13.27 4.23
CA TRP A 45 11.19 -13.35 2.77
C TRP A 45 11.24 -14.80 2.32
N LEU A 46 10.23 -15.23 1.56
CA LEU A 46 10.17 -16.59 1.06
C LEU A 46 11.35 -16.90 0.14
N THR A 47 11.94 -18.07 0.35
CA THR A 47 12.77 -18.71 -0.67
C THR A 47 11.92 -19.13 -1.87
N ARG A 48 12.58 -19.45 -2.98
CA ARG A 48 11.90 -19.96 -4.18
C ARG A 48 11.11 -21.25 -3.90
N GLU A 49 11.63 -22.11 -3.03
CA GLU A 49 10.99 -23.38 -2.67
C GLU A 49 9.74 -23.10 -1.82
N GLU A 50 9.86 -22.24 -0.82
CA GLU A 50 8.73 -21.84 0.01
C GLU A 50 7.65 -21.10 -0.78
N SER A 51 8.00 -20.26 -1.75
CA SER A 51 6.99 -19.60 -2.58
C SER A 51 6.22 -20.58 -3.46
N MET A 52 6.88 -21.62 -3.97
CA MET A 52 6.19 -22.69 -4.69
C MET A 52 5.27 -23.49 -3.76
N ASP A 53 5.68 -23.76 -2.53
CA ASP A 53 4.90 -24.59 -1.60
C ASP A 53 3.76 -23.82 -0.91
N LEU A 54 3.95 -22.53 -0.61
CA LEU A 54 3.05 -21.73 0.22
C LEU A 54 2.10 -20.83 -0.58
N LEU A 55 2.35 -20.63 -1.88
CA LEU A 55 1.53 -19.80 -2.76
C LEU A 55 0.91 -20.59 -3.92
N ALA A 56 1.45 -21.76 -4.29
CA ALA A 56 0.82 -22.57 -5.34
C ALA A 56 -0.45 -23.25 -4.83
N ASP A 57 -1.47 -23.29 -5.68
CA ASP A 57 -2.72 -24.03 -5.47
C ASP A 57 -3.42 -23.76 -4.13
N LEU A 58 -3.37 -22.50 -3.66
CA LEU A 58 -4.12 -22.07 -2.48
C LEU A 58 -5.61 -22.35 -2.64
N ASP A 59 -6.18 -23.03 -1.66
CA ASP A 59 -7.62 -23.22 -1.62
C ASP A 59 -8.35 -21.90 -1.32
N ARG A 60 -9.62 -21.87 -1.66
CA ARG A 60 -10.45 -20.67 -1.52
C ARG A 60 -10.56 -20.19 -0.07
N ASN A 61 -10.59 -21.10 0.91
CA ASN A 61 -10.71 -20.72 2.31
C ASN A 61 -9.44 -20.04 2.80
N GLU A 62 -8.28 -20.52 2.37
CA GLU A 62 -7.00 -19.90 2.69
C GLU A 62 -6.89 -18.52 2.04
N ILE A 63 -7.24 -18.37 0.76
CA ILE A 63 -7.29 -17.05 0.09
C ILE A 63 -8.21 -16.08 0.84
N GLU A 64 -9.40 -16.53 1.22
CA GLU A 64 -10.36 -15.71 1.97
C GLU A 64 -9.82 -15.33 3.36
N ARG A 65 -9.15 -16.25 4.06
CA ARG A 65 -8.52 -16.01 5.36
C ARG A 65 -7.37 -15.01 5.26
N ARG A 66 -6.47 -15.14 4.29
CA ARG A 66 -5.36 -14.21 4.07
C ARG A 66 -5.88 -12.82 3.71
N THR A 67 -6.86 -12.77 2.81
CA THR A 67 -7.53 -11.52 2.43
C THR A 67 -8.18 -10.83 3.63
N SER A 68 -8.85 -11.58 4.52
CA SER A 68 -9.51 -10.98 5.69
C SER A 68 -8.51 -10.38 6.68
N ILE A 69 -7.34 -11.00 6.87
CA ILE A 69 -6.27 -10.45 7.71
C ILE A 69 -5.80 -9.09 7.17
N PHE A 70 -5.59 -8.98 5.86
CA PHE A 70 -5.22 -7.70 5.23
C PHE A 70 -6.36 -6.68 5.27
N ASP A 71 -7.62 -7.10 5.16
CA ASP A 71 -8.78 -6.22 5.29
C ASP A 71 -8.85 -5.63 6.72
N GLU A 72 -8.60 -6.43 7.76
CA GLU A 72 -8.52 -5.96 9.15
C GLU A 72 -7.31 -5.03 9.37
N PHE A 73 -6.14 -5.39 8.85
CA PHE A 73 -4.95 -4.52 8.88
C PHE A 73 -5.22 -3.16 8.26
N ASN A 74 -5.81 -3.15 7.06
CA ASN A 74 -6.22 -1.94 6.37
C ASN A 74 -7.16 -1.13 7.26
N GLN A 75 -8.22 -1.72 7.82
CA GLN A 75 -9.15 -1.00 8.70
C GLN A 75 -8.43 -0.26 9.83
N LEU A 76 -7.47 -0.91 10.52
CA LEU A 76 -6.69 -0.30 11.58
C LEU A 76 -5.86 0.92 11.11
N LEU A 77 -5.24 0.84 9.93
CA LEU A 77 -4.48 1.96 9.36
C LEU A 77 -5.40 3.14 9.04
N LEU A 78 -6.55 2.84 8.43
CA LEU A 78 -7.49 3.83 7.92
C LEU A 78 -8.22 4.63 8.99
N GLU A 79 -8.13 4.23 10.25
CA GLU A 79 -8.60 5.04 11.37
C GLU A 79 -7.76 6.32 11.58
N LYS A 80 -6.52 6.35 11.08
CA LYS A 80 -5.57 7.44 11.33
C LYS A 80 -5.28 8.31 10.12
N THR A 81 -5.69 7.90 8.93
CA THR A 81 -5.31 8.57 7.69
C THR A 81 -6.39 8.44 6.63
N GLU A 82 -6.52 9.46 5.79
CA GLU A 82 -7.24 9.31 4.54
C GLU A 82 -6.45 8.45 3.56
N VAL A 83 -7.15 7.81 2.62
CA VAL A 83 -6.50 7.11 1.50
C VAL A 83 -6.79 7.86 0.23
N LEU A 84 -5.72 8.17 -0.49
CA LEU A 84 -5.81 8.72 -1.82
C LEU A 84 -5.12 7.79 -2.80
N THR A 85 -5.78 7.49 -3.91
CA THR A 85 -5.10 6.86 -5.05
C THR A 85 -4.55 7.94 -5.97
N PHE A 86 -3.64 7.58 -6.86
CA PHE A 86 -3.14 8.49 -7.88
C PHE A 86 -2.99 7.79 -9.22
N ARG A 87 -2.95 8.59 -10.28
CA ARG A 87 -2.54 8.14 -11.63
C ARG A 87 -1.61 9.17 -12.23
N PHE A 88 -0.58 8.71 -12.92
CA PHE A 88 0.30 9.62 -13.62
C PHE A 88 -0.36 10.19 -14.88
N ARG A 89 -0.07 11.47 -15.13
CA ARG A 89 -0.55 12.27 -16.27
C ARG A 89 0.56 13.26 -16.66
N GLY A 90 0.36 13.97 -17.77
CA GLY A 90 1.32 14.95 -18.28
C GLY A 90 1.96 14.47 -19.58
N MET A 91 2.76 15.33 -20.18
CA MET A 91 3.41 15.06 -21.47
C MET A 91 4.40 13.88 -21.36
N ASN A 92 5.13 13.81 -20.24
CA ASN A 92 6.08 12.74 -19.94
C ASN A 92 5.45 11.60 -19.14
N GLY A 93 4.18 11.73 -18.71
CA GLY A 93 3.49 10.69 -17.93
C GLY A 93 4.04 10.49 -16.52
N ASP A 94 4.65 11.52 -15.92
CA ASP A 94 5.37 11.48 -14.63
C ASP A 94 4.64 12.22 -13.49
N LYS A 95 3.64 13.06 -13.79
CA LYS A 95 2.97 13.88 -12.77
C LYS A 95 1.81 13.14 -12.11
N PRO A 96 1.84 12.89 -10.79
CA PRO A 96 0.74 12.24 -10.11
C PRO A 96 -0.51 13.12 -10.12
N LYS A 97 -1.67 12.49 -10.32
CA LYS A 97 -3.00 13.09 -10.10
C LYS A 97 -3.75 12.29 -9.05
N PHE A 98 -3.82 12.89 -7.86
CA PHE A 98 -4.43 12.30 -6.68
C PHE A 98 -5.95 12.34 -6.75
N LYS A 99 -6.58 11.32 -6.18
CA LYS A 99 -8.02 11.13 -6.19
C LYS A 99 -8.48 10.55 -4.87
N SER A 100 -9.57 11.11 -4.36
CA SER A 100 -10.32 10.53 -3.25
C SER A 100 -11.35 9.53 -3.75
N PHE A 101 -11.77 8.64 -2.85
CA PHE A 101 -12.83 7.70 -3.10
C PHE A 101 -14.20 8.36 -2.87
N VAL A 102 -15.19 7.99 -3.69
CA VAL A 102 -16.57 8.51 -3.54
C VAL A 102 -17.28 7.95 -2.29
N SER A 103 -16.80 6.83 -1.74
CA SER A 103 -17.38 6.18 -0.57
C SER A 103 -16.36 5.25 0.09
N LYS A 104 -16.61 4.92 1.37
CA LYS A 104 -15.83 3.92 2.11
C LYS A 104 -15.84 2.54 1.44
N GLN A 105 -16.96 2.17 0.82
CA GLN A 105 -17.05 0.90 0.08
C GLN A 105 -16.16 0.90 -1.17
N ALA A 106 -16.09 2.01 -1.90
CA ALA A 106 -15.20 2.14 -3.06
C ALA A 106 -13.73 2.10 -2.65
N GLN A 107 -13.39 2.68 -1.49
CA GLN A 107 -12.05 2.60 -0.90
C GLN A 107 -11.71 1.17 -0.50
N SER A 108 -12.55 0.53 0.32
CA SER A 108 -12.30 -0.84 0.83
C SER A 108 -12.18 -1.83 -0.32
N SER A 109 -13.03 -1.72 -1.35
CA SER A 109 -12.94 -2.57 -2.54
C SER A 109 -11.69 -2.33 -3.38
N TYR A 110 -11.06 -1.16 -3.27
CA TYR A 110 -9.86 -0.84 -4.06
C TYR A 110 -8.58 -1.30 -3.36
N ILE A 111 -8.51 -1.19 -2.03
CA ILE A 111 -7.32 -1.59 -1.24
C ILE A 111 -7.37 -3.05 -0.76
N ARG A 112 -8.37 -3.81 -1.22
CA ARG A 112 -8.50 -5.23 -0.88
C ARG A 112 -7.34 -5.99 -1.50
N GLN A 113 -6.73 -6.89 -0.71
CA GLN A 113 -5.65 -7.75 -1.19
C GLN A 113 -6.15 -8.65 -2.33
N THR A 114 -5.36 -8.72 -3.39
CA THR A 114 -5.57 -9.52 -4.60
C THR A 114 -4.33 -10.34 -5.00
N ASP A 115 -3.19 -10.08 -4.37
CA ASP A 115 -1.88 -10.68 -4.65
C ASP A 115 -1.30 -10.35 -6.04
N MET A 116 -1.80 -9.27 -6.66
CA MET A 116 -1.40 -8.89 -8.02
C MET A 116 -0.77 -7.50 -8.11
N GLY A 117 -0.40 -6.87 -6.98
CA GLY A 117 0.21 -5.53 -6.96
C GLY A 117 -0.70 -4.43 -7.54
N MET A 118 -2.02 -4.54 -7.33
CA MET A 118 -3.03 -3.81 -8.09
C MET A 118 -3.29 -2.39 -7.56
N TYR A 119 -3.16 -2.15 -6.26
CA TYR A 119 -3.47 -0.84 -5.70
C TYR A 119 -2.24 0.00 -5.38
N LYS A 120 -2.36 1.29 -5.68
CA LYS A 120 -1.35 2.33 -5.44
C LYS A 120 -1.99 3.50 -4.73
N THR A 121 -1.54 3.75 -3.50
CA THR A 121 -2.13 4.77 -2.64
C THR A 121 -1.09 5.57 -1.89
N VAL A 122 -1.51 6.71 -1.36
CA VAL A 122 -0.77 7.51 -0.38
C VAL A 122 -1.64 7.70 0.86
N LEU A 123 -0.97 7.81 2.00
CA LEU A 123 -1.52 7.97 3.35
C LEU A 123 -0.97 9.29 3.94
N PRO A 124 -1.63 10.43 3.67
CA PRO A 124 -1.08 11.76 3.97
C PRO A 124 -0.73 11.97 5.44
N GLU A 125 -1.58 11.54 6.37
CA GLU A 125 -1.33 11.71 7.81
C GLU A 125 -0.19 10.84 8.34
N LEU A 126 0.19 9.79 7.60
CA LEU A 126 1.32 8.92 7.93
C LEU A 126 2.60 9.26 7.14
N ASN A 127 2.57 10.27 6.25
CA ASN A 127 3.68 10.55 5.32
C ASN A 127 4.20 9.29 4.60
N ALA A 128 3.28 8.40 4.22
CA ALA A 128 3.60 7.09 3.70
C ALA A 128 2.93 6.84 2.34
N VAL A 129 3.64 6.16 1.45
CA VAL A 129 3.09 5.58 0.23
C VAL A 129 2.80 4.12 0.51
N TYR A 130 1.63 3.64 0.09
CA TYR A 130 1.14 2.30 0.43
C TYR A 130 0.64 1.57 -0.81
N PHE A 131 1.35 0.51 -1.16
CA PHE A 131 1.09 -0.31 -2.34
C PHE A 131 0.77 -1.75 -1.94
N GLU A 132 -0.01 -2.39 -2.78
CA GLU A 132 -0.02 -3.85 -2.81
C GLU A 132 1.28 -4.35 -3.42
N GLY A 133 1.89 -5.35 -2.79
CA GLY A 133 2.98 -6.12 -3.36
C GLY A 133 2.49 -7.41 -4.01
N TYR A 134 3.42 -8.35 -4.12
CA TYR A 134 3.17 -9.75 -4.48
C TYR A 134 3.38 -10.63 -3.24
N ASP A 135 3.11 -11.92 -3.37
CA ASP A 135 3.40 -12.94 -2.36
C ASP A 135 2.79 -12.59 -0.99
N ASP A 136 1.51 -12.21 -0.99
CA ASP A 136 0.76 -11.81 0.21
C ASP A 136 1.51 -10.77 1.05
N THR A 137 2.05 -9.75 0.37
CA THR A 137 2.81 -8.66 0.98
C THR A 137 2.27 -7.30 0.54
N ASN A 138 2.20 -6.35 1.48
CA ASN A 138 1.99 -4.94 1.18
C ASN A 138 3.25 -4.14 1.46
N ILE A 139 3.43 -3.06 0.70
CA ILE A 139 4.67 -2.29 0.69
C ILE A 139 4.38 -0.87 1.15
N PHE A 140 5.15 -0.42 2.12
CA PHE A 140 5.23 0.97 2.54
C PHE A 140 6.55 1.60 2.09
N TYR A 141 6.44 2.84 1.62
CA TYR A 141 7.57 3.74 1.48
C TYR A 141 7.35 4.90 2.45
N LEU A 142 8.17 4.95 3.50
CA LEU A 142 8.03 5.87 4.63
C LEU A 142 8.99 7.05 4.48
N GLN A 143 8.48 8.27 4.53
CA GLN A 143 9.33 9.46 4.67
C GLN A 143 9.59 9.80 6.15
N ASP A 144 8.72 9.34 7.04
CA ASP A 144 8.79 9.57 8.48
C ASP A 144 8.85 8.23 9.23
N LEU A 145 10.02 7.89 9.79
CA LEU A 145 10.21 6.64 10.52
C LEU A 145 9.46 6.60 11.86
N THR A 146 8.97 7.72 12.38
CA THR A 146 8.21 7.72 13.64
C THR A 146 6.90 6.94 13.51
N VAL A 147 6.35 6.83 12.29
CA VAL A 147 5.12 6.08 12.02
C VAL A 147 5.33 4.57 11.90
N LYS A 148 6.58 4.10 11.78
CA LYS A 148 6.91 2.67 11.66
C LYS A 148 6.35 1.86 12.82
N SER A 149 6.56 2.33 14.05
CA SER A 149 6.05 1.67 15.27
C SER A 149 4.52 1.52 15.29
N PHE A 150 3.80 2.48 14.70
CA PHE A 150 2.35 2.39 14.55
C PHE A 150 1.97 1.30 13.54
N ILE A 151 2.64 1.25 12.39
CA ILE A 151 2.40 0.23 11.35
C ILE A 151 2.69 -1.17 11.91
N GLU A 152 3.82 -1.34 12.61
CA GLU A 152 4.20 -2.60 13.27
C GLU A 152 3.17 -3.02 14.33
N SER A 153 2.64 -2.06 15.10
CA SER A 153 1.56 -2.34 16.06
C SER A 153 0.26 -2.78 15.37
N CYS A 154 -0.09 -2.17 14.23
CA CYS A 154 -1.24 -2.60 13.44
C CYS A 154 -1.04 -4.00 12.84
N ALA A 155 0.15 -4.28 12.30
CA ALA A 155 0.48 -5.59 11.71
C ALA A 155 0.42 -6.70 12.76
N SER A 156 1.10 -6.51 13.90
CA SER A 156 1.14 -7.50 14.98
C SER A 156 -0.24 -7.81 15.57
N LYS A 157 -1.17 -6.83 15.63
CA LYS A 157 -2.54 -7.05 16.11
C LYS A 157 -3.33 -8.07 15.29
N VAL A 158 -3.04 -8.17 13.99
CA VAL A 158 -3.74 -9.08 13.08
C VAL A 158 -2.89 -10.29 12.68
N GLY A 159 -1.69 -10.43 13.25
CA GLY A 159 -0.77 -11.53 12.96
C GLY A 159 0.02 -11.38 11.66
N LEU A 160 0.22 -10.16 11.17
CA LEU A 160 1.14 -9.86 10.07
C LEU A 160 2.53 -9.49 10.61
N HIS A 161 3.53 -9.60 9.73
CA HIS A 161 4.94 -9.39 10.04
C HIS A 161 5.52 -8.24 9.23
N CYS A 162 6.32 -7.40 9.88
CA CYS A 162 7.05 -6.33 9.21
C CYS A 162 8.43 -6.82 8.78
N LEU A 163 8.73 -6.70 7.49
CA LEU A 163 10.00 -7.12 6.89
C LEU A 163 10.74 -5.90 6.35
N GLU A 164 12.03 -5.82 6.66
CA GLU A 164 12.91 -4.81 6.07
C GLU A 164 13.47 -5.32 4.74
N HIS A 165 13.90 -4.38 3.90
CA HIS A 165 14.56 -4.73 2.64
C HIS A 165 15.85 -5.50 2.94
N TRP A 166 16.07 -6.59 2.20
CA TRP A 166 17.30 -7.38 2.24
C TRP A 166 18.54 -6.56 1.85
#